data_AF-A0A166FCK8-F1
#
_entry.id   AF-A0A166FCK8-F1
#
_cell.length_a   1.000
_cell.length_b   1.000
_cell.length_c   1.000
_cell.angle_alpha   90.00
_cell.angle_beta   90.00
_cell.angle_gamma   90.00
#
_symmetry.space_group_name_H-M   'P 1'
#
loop_
_entity.id
_entity.type
_entity.pdbx_description
1 polymer ?
#
loop_
_entity_poly.entity_id
_entity_poly.type
_entity_poly.pdbx_seq_one_letter_code
_entity_poly.pdbx_strand_id
1 'polypeptide(L)'
;MRRNNIQLHAIAIKRIEELMFMFNENLDGVLLAYDVEILGVLAKILTGIHPYFGVKLKSKLLLFNPKPEMLLEGQVVKLSQQAIHVIVLGFSAAVIIEEDIPKDFRYKIKSGKGYYVSRLHKQHKIKVDTIIRFAVKSFDEEILHISGSLLSSNTGSVSWLHTNSGDRSLDDR
;
A
#
# COMPACT_ATOMS: atom_id res chain seq x y z
N MET A 1 -31.82 11.46 27.32
CA MET A 1 -31.67 10.61 26.12
C MET A 1 -30.53 11.03 25.17
N ARG A 2 -30.28 12.32 24.89
CA ARG A 2 -29.20 12.73 23.94
C ARG A 2 -27.77 12.34 24.35
N ARG A 3 -27.43 12.31 25.64
CA ARG A 3 -26.07 11.95 26.13
C ARG A 3 -25.67 10.48 25.88
N ASN A 4 -26.59 9.53 26.01
CA ASN A 4 -26.27 8.10 25.90
C ASN A 4 -25.95 7.67 24.46
N ASN A 5 -26.58 8.32 23.46
CA ASN A 5 -26.31 8.05 22.04
C ASN A 5 -24.92 8.52 21.60
N ILE A 6 -24.48 9.66 22.12
CA ILE A 6 -23.14 10.21 21.81
C ILE A 6 -22.06 9.25 22.33
N GLN A 7 -22.28 8.64 23.50
CA GLN A 7 -21.33 7.71 24.09
C GLN A 7 -21.24 6.38 23.34
N LEU A 8 -22.37 5.82 22.90
CA LEU A 8 -22.38 4.62 22.04
C LEU A 8 -21.71 4.87 20.69
N HIS A 9 -21.94 6.04 20.10
CA HIS A 9 -21.31 6.43 18.85
C HIS A 9 -19.79 6.56 18.96
N ALA A 10 -19.32 7.22 20.02
CA ALA A 10 -17.89 7.36 20.29
C ALA A 10 -17.21 6.00 20.53
N ILE A 11 -17.86 5.07 21.24
CA ILE A 11 -17.31 3.72 21.49
C ILE A 11 -17.23 2.91 20.20
N ALA A 12 -18.27 2.94 19.36
CA ALA A 12 -18.28 2.23 18.08
C ALA A 12 -17.19 2.77 17.14
N ILE A 13 -17.04 4.09 17.07
CA ILE A 13 -15.97 4.73 16.29
C ILE A 13 -14.60 4.32 16.80
N LYS A 14 -14.35 4.45 18.11
CA LYS A 14 -13.07 4.07 18.72
C LYS A 14 -12.72 2.62 18.38
N ARG A 15 -13.70 1.71 18.42
CA ARG A 15 -13.47 0.30 18.12
C ARG A 15 -13.06 0.08 16.65
N ILE A 16 -13.56 0.89 15.72
CA ILE A 16 -13.15 0.84 14.31
C ILE A 16 -11.76 1.46 14.13
N GLU A 17 -11.47 2.56 14.84
CA GLU A 17 -10.15 3.20 14.83
C GLU A 17 -9.05 2.26 15.30
N GLU A 18 -9.34 1.39 16.28
CA GLU A 18 -8.43 0.33 16.74
C GLU A 18 -8.09 -0.71 15.64
N LEU A 19 -8.85 -0.76 14.54
CA LEU A 19 -8.59 -1.65 13.41
C LEU A 19 -7.79 -0.96 12.28
N MET A 20 -7.55 0.35 12.37
CA MET A 20 -6.84 1.08 11.33
C MET A 20 -5.36 0.69 11.28
N PHE A 21 -4.80 0.63 10.07
CA PHE A 21 -3.39 0.29 9.85
C PHE A 21 -2.95 -1.07 10.43
N MET A 22 -3.90 -1.99 10.63
CA MET A 22 -3.66 -3.39 10.95
C MET A 22 -4.41 -4.25 9.93
N PHE A 23 -3.81 -5.38 9.53
CA PHE A 23 -4.53 -6.33 8.71
C PHE A 23 -5.66 -6.98 9.52
N ASN A 24 -6.84 -7.09 8.91
CA ASN A 24 -7.99 -7.73 9.54
C ASN A 24 -8.47 -8.88 8.65
N GLU A 25 -8.32 -10.11 9.13
CA GLU A 25 -8.72 -11.33 8.41
C GLU A 25 -10.20 -11.31 7.99
N ASN A 26 -11.09 -10.76 8.83
CA ASN A 26 -12.52 -10.70 8.52
C ASN A 26 -12.85 -9.69 7.42
N LEU A 27 -12.00 -8.67 7.25
CA LEU A 27 -12.13 -7.66 6.19
C LEU A 27 -11.32 -8.02 4.94
N ASP A 28 -10.40 -9.00 5.04
CA ASP A 28 -9.41 -9.32 4.01
C ASP A 28 -8.67 -8.05 3.55
N GLY A 29 -8.07 -7.32 4.50
CA GLY A 29 -7.32 -6.11 4.20
C GLY A 29 -7.00 -5.22 5.40
N VAL A 30 -6.20 -4.19 5.14
CA VAL A 30 -5.85 -3.14 6.10
C VAL A 30 -6.85 -1.99 5.99
N LEU A 31 -7.49 -1.62 7.09
CA LEU A 31 -8.42 -0.49 7.10
C LEU A 31 -7.68 0.84 7.03
N LEU A 32 -7.91 1.61 5.96
CA LEU A 32 -7.31 2.93 5.75
C LEU A 32 -8.23 4.09 6.14
N ALA A 33 -9.52 3.93 5.86
CA ALA A 33 -10.53 4.94 6.16
C ALA A 33 -11.90 4.27 6.29
N TYR A 34 -12.79 4.94 7.02
CA TYR A 34 -14.15 4.47 7.24
C TYR A 34 -15.13 5.64 7.19
N ASP A 35 -16.36 5.33 6.79
CA ASP A 35 -17.55 6.17 6.93
C ASP A 35 -18.63 5.33 7.59
N VAL A 36 -19.08 5.73 8.78
CA VAL A 36 -19.91 4.91 9.66
C VAL A 36 -21.25 5.59 9.88
N GLU A 37 -22.31 4.84 9.61
CA GLU A 37 -23.69 5.16 9.88
C GLU A 37 -24.22 4.24 10.98
N ILE A 38 -24.58 4.80 12.14
CA ILE A 38 -25.18 4.03 13.22
C ILE A 38 -26.67 3.89 12.99
N LEU A 39 -27.10 2.66 12.66
CA LEU A 39 -28.49 2.36 12.32
C LEU A 39 -29.43 2.23 13.52
N GLY A 40 -28.89 2.12 14.74
CA GLY A 40 -29.67 1.84 15.95
C GLY A 40 -29.28 2.72 17.14
N VAL A 41 -30.29 3.20 17.85
CA VAL A 41 -30.16 4.05 19.06
C VAL A 41 -29.89 3.22 20.32
N LEU A 42 -30.21 1.92 20.28
CA LEU A 42 -30.13 1.01 21.43
C LEU A 42 -29.18 -0.15 21.11
N ALA A 43 -28.19 -0.34 21.99
CA ALA A 43 -27.35 -1.53 21.97
C ALA A 43 -28.13 -2.74 22.52
N LYS A 44 -27.92 -3.92 21.94
CA LYS A 44 -28.48 -5.18 22.44
C LYS A 44 -27.49 -5.83 23.38
N ILE A 45 -27.94 -6.32 24.53
CA ILE A 45 -27.11 -7.18 25.37
C ILE A 45 -26.95 -8.52 24.65
N LEU A 46 -25.71 -8.90 24.38
CA LEU A 46 -25.35 -10.21 23.84
C LEU A 46 -25.18 -11.17 25.01
N THR A 47 -25.90 -12.29 24.97
CA THR A 47 -25.85 -13.33 25.99
C THR A 47 -24.55 -14.13 25.86
N GLY A 48 -23.75 -14.18 26.92
CA GLY A 48 -22.49 -14.92 26.99
C GLY A 48 -21.95 -14.96 28.43
N ILE A 49 -20.79 -15.58 28.64
CA ILE A 49 -20.14 -15.69 29.97
C ILE A 49 -19.89 -14.30 30.58
N HIS A 50 -19.59 -13.31 29.73
CA HIS A 50 -19.53 -11.89 30.09
C HIS A 50 -20.53 -11.10 29.24
N PRO A 51 -21.31 -10.17 29.82
CA PRO A 51 -22.27 -9.37 29.07
C PRO A 51 -21.55 -8.37 28.16
N TYR A 52 -21.82 -8.45 26.85
CA TYR A 52 -21.36 -7.47 25.86
C TYR A 52 -22.55 -6.69 25.30
N PHE A 53 -22.30 -5.46 24.85
CA PHE A 53 -23.28 -4.66 24.12
C PHE A 53 -22.99 -4.72 22.63
N GLY A 54 -23.91 -5.32 21.87
CA GLY A 54 -23.89 -5.32 20.41
C GLY A 54 -24.57 -4.08 19.84
N VAL A 55 -23.85 -3.33 19.02
CA VAL A 55 -24.39 -2.19 18.26
C VAL A 55 -24.41 -2.56 16.79
N LYS A 56 -25.57 -2.39 16.14
CA LYS A 56 -25.69 -2.59 14.70
C LYS A 56 -25.30 -1.29 13.99
N LEU A 57 -24.25 -1.36 13.18
CA LEU A 57 -23.78 -0.26 12.34
C LEU A 57 -23.81 -0.67 10.87
N LYS A 58 -23.79 0.33 10.00
CA LYS A 58 -23.50 0.21 8.58
C LYS A 58 -22.30 1.08 8.29
N SER A 59 -21.35 0.59 7.50
CA SER A 59 -20.17 1.37 7.18
C SER A 59 -19.72 1.13 5.75
N LYS A 60 -19.06 2.15 5.20
CA LYS A 60 -18.20 2.02 4.01
C LYS A 60 -16.76 2.01 4.51
N LEU A 61 -15.98 1.06 4.03
CA LEU A 61 -14.59 0.89 4.44
C LEU A 61 -13.71 1.04 3.20
N LEU A 62 -12.61 1.77 3.33
CA LEU A 62 -11.53 1.79 2.37
C LEU A 62 -10.45 0.83 2.86
N LEU A 63 -10.23 -0.24 2.10
CA LEU A 63 -9.29 -1.29 2.45
C LEU A 63 -8.08 -1.26 1.52
N PHE A 64 -6.90 -1.48 2.09
CA PHE A 64 -5.68 -1.80 1.37
C PHE A 64 -5.43 -3.30 1.43
N ASN A 65 -5.56 -3.96 0.29
CA ASN A 65 -5.30 -5.40 0.13
C ASN A 65 -4.51 -5.62 -1.17
N PRO A 66 -3.18 -5.47 -1.13
CA PRO A 66 -2.34 -5.63 -2.31
C PRO A 66 -2.27 -7.11 -2.72
N LYS A 67 -2.71 -7.42 -3.93
CA LYS A 67 -2.70 -8.78 -4.48
C LYS A 67 -1.56 -8.96 -5.48
N PRO A 68 -1.06 -10.20 -5.68
CA PRO A 68 -0.07 -10.47 -6.72
C PRO A 68 -0.46 -9.87 -8.08
N GLU A 69 0.53 -9.41 -8.83
CA GLU A 69 0.40 -8.72 -10.12
C GLU A 69 -0.23 -7.31 -10.08
N MET A 70 -0.77 -6.86 -8.94
CA MET A 70 -1.18 -5.46 -8.81
C MET A 70 0.02 -4.54 -8.92
N LEU A 71 -0.16 -3.41 -9.62
CA LEU A 71 0.85 -2.37 -9.70
C LEU A 71 0.64 -1.38 -8.57
N LEU A 72 1.68 -1.17 -7.77
CA LEU A 72 1.71 -0.18 -6.73
C LEU A 72 2.79 0.86 -7.01
N GLU A 73 2.55 2.05 -6.51
CA GLU A 73 3.52 3.14 -6.52
C GLU A 73 3.97 3.45 -5.10
N GLY A 74 5.27 3.70 -4.95
CA GLY A 74 5.82 4.06 -3.66
C GLY A 74 7.14 4.81 -3.78
N GLN A 75 7.53 5.47 -2.70
CA GLN A 75 8.75 6.26 -2.63
C GLN A 75 9.92 5.40 -2.18
N VAL A 76 11.02 5.44 -2.94
CA VAL A 76 12.27 4.79 -2.56
C VAL A 76 12.86 5.51 -1.36
N VAL A 77 12.98 4.82 -0.23
CA VAL A 77 13.57 5.36 1.02
C VAL A 77 15.01 4.91 1.23
N LYS A 78 15.38 3.76 0.68
CA LYS A 78 16.73 3.22 0.74
C LYS A 78 16.96 2.32 -0.47
N LEU A 79 18.19 2.29 -0.97
CA LEU A 79 18.58 1.30 -1.94
C LEU A 79 20.04 0.86 -1.71
N SER A 80 20.33 -0.38 -2.07
CA SER A 80 21.65 -0.98 -2.12
C SER A 80 21.81 -1.69 -3.47
N GLN A 81 22.90 -2.45 -3.67
CA GLN A 81 23.01 -3.34 -4.83
C GLN A 81 22.05 -4.54 -4.74
N GLN A 82 21.69 -4.95 -3.51
CA GLN A 82 20.91 -6.16 -3.24
C GLN A 82 19.41 -5.92 -3.25
N ALA A 83 18.97 -4.69 -2.94
CA ALA A 83 17.55 -4.39 -2.82
C ALA A 83 17.23 -2.89 -2.93
N ILE A 84 15.99 -2.61 -3.32
CA ILE A 84 15.35 -1.29 -3.26
C ILE A 84 14.25 -1.38 -2.19
N HIS A 85 14.32 -0.52 -1.18
CA HIS A 85 13.30 -0.39 -0.14
C HIS A 85 12.40 0.81 -0.45
N VAL A 86 11.10 0.59 -0.35
CA VAL A 86 10.06 1.51 -0.77
C VAL A 86 9.03 1.66 0.34
N ILE A 87 8.44 2.85 0.48
CA ILE A 87 7.24 3.06 1.30
C ILE A 87 6.05 3.32 0.38
N VAL A 88 4.99 2.55 0.56
CA VAL A 88 3.70 2.64 -0.13
C VAL A 88 2.68 3.27 0.81
N LEU A 89 1.98 4.30 0.32
CA LEU A 89 0.94 5.04 1.06
C LEU A 89 1.38 5.60 2.44
N GLY A 90 2.68 5.66 2.72
CA GLY A 90 3.24 6.18 3.96
C GLY A 90 3.30 5.20 5.13
N PHE A 91 2.74 3.99 5.02
CA PHE A 91 2.69 3.04 6.14
C PHE A 91 3.20 1.63 5.79
N SER A 92 3.03 1.17 4.54
CA SER A 92 3.42 -0.17 4.14
C SER A 92 4.82 -0.15 3.52
N ALA A 93 5.71 -0.98 4.03
CA ALA A 93 7.05 -1.12 3.49
C ALA A 93 7.03 -2.14 2.34
N ALA A 94 7.86 -1.91 1.32
CA ALA A 94 8.06 -2.87 0.24
C ALA A 94 9.54 -3.05 -0.07
N VAL A 95 9.90 -4.24 -0.53
CA VAL A 95 11.25 -4.57 -1.00
C VAL A 95 11.22 -5.15 -2.40
N ILE A 96 12.14 -4.69 -3.24
CA ILE A 96 12.44 -5.29 -4.53
C ILE A 96 13.88 -5.78 -4.45
N ILE A 97 14.08 -7.10 -4.45
CA ILE A 97 15.40 -7.73 -4.38
C ILE A 97 16.09 -7.76 -5.74
N GLU A 98 17.40 -7.98 -5.78
CA GLU A 98 18.22 -7.96 -7.00
C GLU A 98 17.68 -8.84 -8.13
N GLU A 99 17.15 -10.02 -7.79
CA GLU A 99 16.57 -10.98 -8.75
C GLU A 99 15.30 -10.43 -9.43
N ASP A 100 14.62 -9.52 -8.75
CA ASP A 100 13.39 -8.86 -9.18
C ASP A 100 13.65 -7.48 -9.82
N ILE A 101 14.91 -7.13 -10.04
CA ILE A 101 15.34 -5.94 -10.78
C ILE A 101 15.78 -6.36 -12.20
N PRO A 102 15.34 -5.67 -13.27
CA PRO A 102 15.75 -6.01 -14.62
C PRO A 102 17.26 -5.99 -14.79
N LYS A 103 17.81 -7.00 -15.49
CA LYS A 103 19.26 -7.14 -15.70
C LYS A 103 19.89 -5.95 -16.44
N ASP A 104 19.11 -5.15 -17.15
CA ASP A 104 19.61 -3.96 -17.83
C ASP A 104 19.91 -2.82 -16.85
N PHE A 105 19.28 -2.78 -15.68
CA PHE A 105 19.64 -1.86 -14.61
C PHE A 105 20.99 -2.22 -13.99
N ARG A 106 21.81 -1.19 -13.75
CA ARG A 106 23.07 -1.32 -13.00
C ARG A 106 23.06 -0.39 -11.80
N TYR A 107 23.43 -0.94 -10.65
CA TYR A 107 23.72 -0.15 -9.46
C TYR A 107 25.02 0.63 -9.66
N LYS A 108 25.02 1.91 -9.29
CA LYS A 108 26.16 2.82 -9.34
C LYS A 108 26.19 3.68 -8.09
N ILE A 109 27.38 4.14 -7.73
CA ILE A 109 27.59 5.11 -6.66
C ILE A 109 28.13 6.39 -7.27
N LYS A 110 27.55 7.53 -6.93
CA LYS A 110 28.08 8.86 -7.28
C LYS A 110 28.02 9.76 -6.05
N SER A 111 29.15 10.37 -5.68
CA SER A 111 29.24 11.26 -4.52
C SER A 111 28.69 10.62 -3.24
N GLY A 112 29.00 9.34 -3.01
CA GLY A 112 28.54 8.57 -1.86
C GLY A 112 27.06 8.13 -1.90
N LYS A 113 26.29 8.49 -2.94
CA LYS A 113 24.88 8.12 -3.08
C LYS A 113 24.70 7.03 -4.14
N GLY A 114 24.04 5.95 -3.74
CA GLY A 114 23.65 4.85 -4.63
C GLY A 114 22.50 5.23 -5.55
N TYR A 115 22.50 4.70 -6.77
CA TYR A 115 21.37 4.76 -7.70
C TYR A 115 21.43 3.61 -8.70
N TYR A 116 20.28 3.16 -9.17
CA TYR A 116 20.15 2.28 -10.32
C TYR A 116 19.94 3.10 -11.59
N VAL A 117 20.51 2.65 -12.71
CA VAL A 117 20.28 3.23 -14.03
C VAL A 117 20.16 2.14 -15.09
N SER A 118 19.17 2.24 -15.98
CA SER A 118 19.04 1.34 -17.13
C SER A 118 20.20 1.54 -18.10
N ARG A 119 20.75 0.43 -18.61
CA ARG A 119 21.73 0.42 -19.70
C ARG A 119 21.12 0.83 -21.04
N LEU A 120 19.85 0.46 -21.26
CA LEU A 120 19.11 0.75 -22.48
C LEU A 120 18.60 2.19 -22.49
N HIS A 121 18.15 2.69 -21.33
CA HIS A 121 17.59 4.02 -21.17
C HIS A 121 18.32 4.80 -20.07
N LYS A 122 19.38 5.53 -20.42
CA LYS A 122 20.22 6.27 -19.45
C LYS A 122 19.47 7.30 -18.60
N GLN A 123 18.28 7.72 -19.03
CA GLN A 123 17.39 8.62 -18.29
C GLN A 123 16.53 7.90 -17.25
N HIS A 124 16.32 6.59 -17.39
CA HIS A 124 15.60 5.75 -16.43
C HIS A 124 16.50 5.47 -15.22
N LYS A 125 16.38 6.34 -14.22
CA LYS A 125 17.17 6.28 -12.99
C LYS A 125 16.26 6.09 -11.79
N ILE A 126 16.70 5.26 -10.84
CA ILE A 126 16.05 5.04 -9.56
C ILE A 126 17.07 5.38 -8.47
N LYS A 127 16.73 6.38 -7.66
CA LYS A 127 17.51 6.85 -6.49
C LYS A 127 16.57 7.03 -5.30
N VAL A 128 17.12 7.28 -4.11
CA VAL A 128 16.31 7.73 -2.97
C VAL A 128 15.43 8.92 -3.39
N ASP A 129 14.19 8.94 -2.88
CA ASP A 129 13.10 9.87 -3.21
C ASP A 129 12.47 9.71 -4.59
N THR A 130 12.88 8.72 -5.37
CA THR A 130 12.19 8.40 -6.62
C THR A 130 10.88 7.68 -6.32
N ILE A 131 9.78 8.11 -6.93
CA ILE A 131 8.55 7.32 -6.96
C ILE A 131 8.71 6.23 -8.03
N ILE A 132 8.59 4.97 -7.62
CA ILE A 132 8.64 3.84 -8.54
C ILE A 132 7.30 3.10 -8.56
N ARG A 133 6.94 2.60 -9.74
CA ARG A 133 5.85 1.65 -9.94
C ARG A 133 6.44 0.25 -9.96
N PHE A 134 5.88 -0.68 -9.22
CA PHE A 134 6.34 -2.07 -9.16
C PHE A 134 5.14 -3.02 -9.10
N ALA A 135 5.32 -4.27 -9.52
CA ALA A 135 4.32 -5.32 -9.41
C ALA A 135 4.44 -6.02 -8.06
N VAL A 136 3.32 -6.28 -7.40
CA VAL A 136 3.27 -7.05 -6.14
C VAL A 136 3.54 -8.52 -6.45
N LYS A 137 4.43 -9.15 -5.68
CA LYS A 137 4.63 -10.62 -5.68
C LYS A 137 3.90 -11.27 -4.51
N SER A 138 4.03 -10.69 -3.33
CA SER A 138 3.37 -11.15 -2.12
C SER A 138 3.22 -10.01 -1.11
N PHE A 139 2.30 -10.20 -0.17
CA PHE A 139 2.06 -9.30 0.95
C PHE A 139 2.10 -10.10 2.24
N ASP A 140 2.92 -9.65 3.17
CA ASP A 140 2.98 -10.15 4.53
C ASP A 140 1.99 -9.33 5.37
N GLU A 141 0.93 -10.00 5.79
CA GLU A 141 -0.21 -9.41 6.50
C GLU A 141 0.14 -9.05 7.97
N GLU A 142 1.15 -9.69 8.56
CA GLU A 142 1.54 -9.46 9.96
C GLU A 142 2.34 -8.17 10.10
N ILE A 143 3.32 -7.96 9.23
CA ILE A 143 4.21 -6.79 9.25
C ILE A 143 3.90 -5.74 8.18
N LEU A 144 2.82 -5.96 7.42
CA LEU A 144 2.36 -5.09 6.32
C LEU A 144 3.46 -4.83 5.27
N HIS A 145 4.23 -5.87 4.96
CA HIS A 145 5.40 -5.78 4.10
C HIS A 145 5.15 -6.42 2.73
N ILE A 146 5.51 -5.72 1.67
CA ILE A 146 5.26 -6.16 0.30
C ILE A 146 6.56 -6.65 -0.33
N SER A 147 6.55 -7.84 -0.92
CA SER A 147 7.58 -8.25 -1.88
C SER A 147 7.17 -7.78 -3.27
N GLY A 148 8.04 -7.05 -3.96
CA GLY A 148 7.75 -6.41 -5.24
C GLY A 148 8.71 -6.79 -6.36
N SER A 149 8.32 -6.51 -7.59
CA SER A 149 9.12 -6.75 -8.80
C SER A 149 9.11 -5.58 -9.78
N LEU A 150 10.26 -5.36 -10.40
CA LEU A 150 10.46 -4.40 -11.49
C LEU A 150 10.65 -5.10 -12.85
N LEU A 151 10.40 -6.41 -12.95
CA LEU A 151 10.66 -7.17 -14.17
C LEU A 151 9.68 -6.87 -15.32
N SER A 152 8.48 -6.36 -15.02
CA SER A 152 7.49 -6.02 -16.04
C SER A 152 7.81 -4.70 -16.74
N SER A 153 7.48 -4.59 -18.03
CA SER A 153 7.80 -3.44 -18.89
C SER A 153 7.14 -2.12 -18.45
N ASN A 154 6.10 -2.18 -17.64
CA ASN A 154 5.37 -1.04 -17.09
C ASN A 154 5.80 -0.65 -15.67
N THR A 155 6.98 -1.09 -15.22
CA THR A 155 7.53 -0.83 -13.88
C THR A 155 8.83 -0.01 -13.93
N GLY A 156 9.23 0.55 -12.79
CA GLY A 156 10.40 1.41 -12.62
C GLY A 156 10.03 2.84 -12.25
N SER A 157 10.92 3.80 -12.50
CA SER A 157 10.66 5.23 -12.20
C SER A 157 9.40 5.74 -12.91
N VAL A 158 8.44 6.26 -12.13
CA VAL A 158 7.16 6.77 -12.62
C VAL A 158 7.37 7.95 -13.58
N SER A 159 8.29 8.86 -13.26
CA SER A 159 8.58 10.02 -14.12
C SER A 159 9.10 9.62 -15.51
N TRP A 160 9.90 8.55 -15.56
CA TRP A 160 10.37 8.00 -16.83
C TRP A 160 9.24 7.28 -17.59
N LEU A 161 8.45 6.47 -16.88
CA LEU A 161 7.32 5.74 -17.48
C LEU A 161 6.32 6.69 -18.14
N HIS A 162 5.97 7.81 -17.49
CA HIS A 162 5.06 8.81 -18.08
C HIS A 162 5.61 9.44 -19.36
N THR A 163 6.91 9.71 -19.39
CA THR A 163 7.57 10.30 -20.57
C THR A 163 7.63 9.32 -21.73
N ASN A 164 7.80 8.03 -21.44
CA ASN A 164 7.99 6.98 -22.45
C ASN A 164 6.71 6.19 -22.79
N SER A 165 5.60 6.45 -22.08
CA SER A 165 4.28 5.88 -22.39
C SER A 165 3.53 6.63 -23.50
N GLY A 166 4.02 7.81 -23.91
CA GLY A 166 3.34 8.75 -24.80
C GLY A 166 3.67 8.66 -26.29
N ASP A 167 4.40 7.64 -26.77
CA ASP A 167 4.90 7.60 -28.15
C ASP A 167 4.73 6.24 -28.85
N ARG A 168 3.71 5.46 -28.46
CA ARG A 168 3.41 4.15 -29.07
C ARG A 168 1.96 3.98 -29.57
N SER A 169 1.17 5.05 -29.60
CA SER A 169 -0.25 4.97 -29.97
C SER A 169 -0.68 5.94 -31.09
N LEU A 170 0.26 6.52 -31.85
CA LEU A 170 -0.07 7.38 -33.00
C LEU A 170 0.53 6.95 -34.35
N ASP A 171 1.24 5.83 -34.42
CA ASP A 171 1.75 5.28 -35.69
C ASP A 171 1.05 3.97 -36.09
N ASP A 172 -0.28 3.95 -36.02
CA ASP A 172 -1.08 2.95 -36.74
C ASP A 172 -2.50 3.49 -37.04
N ARG A 173 -2.59 4.25 -38.15
CA ARG A 173 -3.67 4.34 -39.16
C ARG A 173 -3.91 5.75 -39.68
#